data_AF-A0A2S6NEL4-F1
#
_entry.id   AF-A0A2S6NEL4-F1
#
_cell.length_a   1.000
_cell.length_b   1.000
_cell.length_c   1.000
_cell.angle_alpha   90.00
_cell.angle_beta   90.00
_cell.angle_gamma   90.00
#
_symmetry.space_group_name_H-M   'P 1'
#
loop_
_entity.id
_entity.type
_entity.pdbx_description
1 polymer ?
#
loop_
_entity_poly.entity_id
_entity_poly.type
_entity_poly.pdbx_seq_one_letter_code
_entity_poly.pdbx_strand_id
1 'polypeptide(L)'
;MTRTSIQKSTRRAGSAGKIAITLRLDPDRVQQLQTIAEAENRTLTNLVETTLIRDLVRRDEAARVITMRAAPGTSNHVAPEDIVRGHDESDEAFARRRNLLTELWSIPDSD
;
A
#
# COMPACT_ATOMS: atom_id res chain seq x y z
N MET A 1 -39.78 21.14 -32.10
CA MET A 1 -38.99 21.20 -30.86
C MET A 1 -39.08 19.83 -30.19
N THR A 2 -38.07 18.96 -30.37
CA THR A 2 -38.14 17.55 -29.96
C THR A 2 -37.06 17.31 -28.90
N ARG A 3 -37.48 17.01 -27.67
CA ARG A 3 -36.57 16.72 -26.55
C ARG A 3 -36.06 15.28 -26.64
N THR A 4 -34.80 15.11 -27.02
CA THR A 4 -34.09 13.84 -26.92
C THR A 4 -33.73 13.58 -25.46
N SER A 5 -34.47 12.67 -24.82
CA SER A 5 -34.12 12.13 -23.51
C SER A 5 -32.99 11.12 -23.67
N ILE A 6 -31.79 11.47 -23.21
CA ILE A 6 -30.65 10.56 -23.14
C ILE A 6 -30.77 9.80 -21.82
N GLN A 7 -31.34 8.60 -21.86
CA GLN A 7 -31.25 7.68 -20.72
C GLN A 7 -29.79 7.24 -20.57
N LYS A 8 -29.13 7.81 -19.56
CA LYS A 8 -27.80 7.43 -19.10
C LYS A 8 -27.90 6.01 -18.53
N SER A 9 -27.64 5.01 -19.39
CA SER A 9 -27.52 3.60 -18.99
C SER A 9 -26.37 3.50 -17.99
N THR A 10 -26.71 3.42 -16.71
CA THR A 10 -25.79 2.99 -15.67
C THR A 10 -25.48 1.52 -15.96
N ARG A 11 -24.32 1.26 -16.57
CA ARG A 11 -23.75 -0.09 -16.57
C ARG A 11 -23.67 -0.51 -15.11
N ARG A 12 -24.57 -1.39 -14.67
CA ARG A 12 -24.30 -2.23 -13.51
C ARG A 12 -22.99 -2.93 -13.84
N ALA A 13 -21.92 -2.58 -13.12
CA ALA A 13 -20.73 -3.40 -13.09
C ALA A 13 -21.23 -4.82 -12.81
N GLY A 14 -21.09 -5.71 -13.80
CA GLY A 14 -21.59 -7.07 -13.68
C GLY A 14 -21.00 -7.67 -12.41
N SER A 15 -21.84 -8.25 -11.57
CA SER A 15 -21.37 -9.08 -10.47
C SER A 15 -20.59 -10.22 -11.11
N ALA A 16 -19.27 -10.10 -11.20
CA ALA A 16 -18.40 -11.24 -11.47
C ALA A 16 -18.86 -12.33 -10.51
N GLY A 17 -19.30 -13.48 -11.04
CA GLY A 17 -20.00 -14.49 -10.28
C GLY A 17 -19.18 -14.91 -9.06
N LYS A 18 -19.83 -15.06 -7.89
CA LYS A 18 -19.15 -15.59 -6.70
C LYS A 18 -18.79 -17.05 -6.94
N ILE A 19 -17.53 -17.41 -6.71
CA ILE A 19 -17.06 -18.80 -6.76
C ILE A 19 -17.20 -19.39 -5.37
N ALA A 20 -17.91 -20.51 -5.24
CA ALA A 20 -17.99 -21.25 -3.98
C ALA A 20 -16.69 -22.04 -3.77
N ILE A 21 -16.04 -21.82 -2.63
CA ILE A 21 -14.79 -22.50 -2.24
C ILE A 21 -15.06 -23.22 -0.92
N THR A 22 -14.67 -24.49 -0.84
CA THR A 22 -14.69 -25.26 0.41
C THR A 22 -13.31 -25.19 1.04
N LEU A 23 -13.23 -24.71 2.29
CA LEU A 23 -11.99 -24.69 3.06
C LEU A 23 -12.01 -25.81 4.10
N ARG A 24 -10.89 -26.52 4.21
CA ARG A 24 -10.63 -27.47 5.29
C ARG A 24 -9.78 -26.78 6.34
N LEU A 25 -10.32 -26.64 7.53
CA LEU A 25 -9.66 -26.00 8.66
C LEU A 25 -9.68 -26.94 9.85
N ASP A 26 -8.68 -26.79 10.71
CA ASP A 26 -8.66 -27.44 12.02
C ASP A 26 -9.87 -26.98 12.86
N PRO A 27 -10.56 -27.89 13.58
CA PRO A 27 -11.72 -27.55 14.39
C PRO A 27 -11.49 -26.40 15.37
N ASP A 28 -10.33 -26.36 16.03
CA ASP A 28 -10.01 -25.32 17.01
C ASP A 28 -9.88 -23.96 16.33
N ARG A 29 -9.36 -23.95 15.10
CA ARG A 29 -9.25 -22.73 14.28
C ARG A 29 -10.60 -22.24 13.78
N VAL A 30 -11.51 -23.15 13.42
CA VAL A 30 -12.89 -22.78 13.07
C VAL A 30 -13.57 -22.12 14.26
N GLN A 31 -13.43 -22.69 15.46
CA GLN A 31 -14.04 -22.14 16.66
C GLN A 31 -13.48 -20.75 17.00
N GLN A 32 -12.16 -20.58 16.91
CA GLN A 32 -11.51 -19.28 17.11
C GLN A 32 -12.03 -18.23 16.12
N LEU A 33 -12.11 -18.56 14.83
CA LEU A 33 -12.60 -17.63 13.81
C LEU A 33 -14.09 -17.30 14.02
N GLN A 34 -14.89 -18.27 14.46
CA GLN A 34 -16.30 -18.06 14.79
C GLN A 34 -16.47 -17.06 15.93
N THR A 35 -15.70 -17.20 17.02
CA THR A 35 -15.73 -16.26 18.15
C THR A 35 -15.35 -14.83 17.71
N ILE A 36 -14.34 -14.69 16.85
CA ILE A 36 -13.94 -13.38 16.31
C ILE A 36 -15.05 -12.78 15.45
N ALA A 37 -15.66 -13.59 14.57
CA ALA A 37 -16.74 -13.14 13.70
C ALA A 37 -17.95 -12.64 14.51
N GLU A 38 -18.32 -13.36 15.57
CA GLU A 38 -19.38 -12.97 16.49
C GLU A 38 -19.05 -11.67 17.23
N ALA A 39 -17.83 -11.54 17.76
CA ALA A 39 -17.38 -10.31 18.43
C ALA A 39 -17.42 -9.09 17.50
N GLU A 40 -17.19 -9.28 16.20
CA GLU A 40 -17.24 -8.23 15.18
C GLU A 40 -18.64 -7.99 14.59
N ASN A 41 -19.68 -8.72 15.02
CA ASN A 41 -21.02 -8.72 14.41
C ASN A 41 -21.01 -9.05 12.90
N ARG A 42 -20.22 -10.07 12.52
CA ARG A 42 -20.02 -10.50 11.13
C ARG A 42 -20.27 -11.99 10.98
N THR A 43 -20.56 -12.42 9.76
CA THR A 43 -20.60 -13.86 9.46
C THR A 43 -19.17 -14.40 9.30
N LEU A 44 -18.97 -15.67 9.64
CA LEU A 44 -17.68 -16.35 9.47
C LEU A 44 -17.17 -16.23 8.01
N THR A 45 -18.06 -16.43 7.04
CA THR A 45 -17.72 -16.27 5.61
C THR A 45 -17.20 -14.87 5.29
N ASN A 46 -17.86 -13.82 5.78
CA ASN A 46 -17.47 -12.44 5.51
C ASN A 46 -16.12 -12.10 6.18
N LEU A 47 -15.90 -12.58 7.41
CA LEU A 47 -14.64 -12.43 8.12
C LEU A 47 -13.49 -13.07 7.32
N VAL A 48 -13.67 -14.33 6.89
CA VAL A 48 -12.66 -15.07 6.12
C VAL A 48 -12.40 -14.40 4.78
N GLU A 49 -13.44 -14.03 4.04
CA GLU A 49 -13.33 -13.34 2.75
C GLU A 49 -12.52 -12.05 2.87
N THR A 50 -12.86 -11.20 3.84
CA THR A 50 -12.18 -9.91 4.05
C THR A 50 -10.73 -10.10 4.49
N THR A 51 -10.48 -11.09 5.34
CA THR A 51 -9.12 -11.38 5.83
C THR A 51 -8.24 -11.87 4.68
N LEU A 52 -8.75 -12.75 3.82
CA LEU A 52 -8.04 -13.22 2.62
C LEU A 52 -7.74 -12.09 1.64
N ILE A 53 -8.72 -11.22 1.36
CA ILE A 53 -8.50 -10.06 0.49
C ILE A 53 -7.39 -9.16 1.06
N ARG A 54 -7.44 -8.87 2.37
CA ARG A 54 -6.43 -8.03 3.03
C ARG A 54 -5.04 -8.64 2.97
N ASP A 55 -4.93 -9.94 3.18
CA ASP A 55 -3.66 -10.66 3.10
C ASP A 55 -3.08 -10.64 1.68
N LEU A 56 -3.92 -10.87 0.66
CA LEU A 56 -3.50 -10.79 -0.74
C LEU A 56 -3.01 -9.39 -1.13
N VAL A 57 -3.72 -8.34 -0.69
CA VAL A 57 -3.31 -6.95 -0.92
C VAL A 57 -1.96 -6.67 -0.26
N ARG A 58 -1.77 -7.07 1.00
CA ARG A 58 -0.50 -6.90 1.71
C ARG A 58 0.65 -7.63 1.02
N ARG A 59 0.41 -8.83 0.49
CA ARG A 59 1.43 -9.58 -0.26
C ARG A 59 1.74 -8.92 -1.59
N ASP A 60 0.77 -8.37 -2.29
CA ASP A 60 0.99 -7.61 -3.52
C ASP A 60 1.79 -6.33 -3.24
N GLU A 61 1.49 -5.62 -2.15
CA GLU A 61 2.26 -4.45 -1.68
C GLU A 61 3.71 -4.84 -1.34
N ALA A 62 3.90 -5.91 -0.56
CA ALA A 62 5.22 -6.41 -0.18
C ALA A 62 6.02 -6.93 -1.39
N ALA A 63 5.36 -7.59 -2.35
CA ALA A 63 5.98 -8.04 -3.59
C ALA A 63 6.31 -6.87 -4.52
N ARG A 64 5.52 -5.79 -4.49
CA ARG A 64 5.80 -4.50 -5.13
C ARG A 64 6.74 -3.66 -4.28
N VAL A 65 7.83 -4.27 -3.80
CA VAL A 65 9.03 -3.55 -3.33
C VAL A 65 9.22 -2.37 -4.26
N ILE A 66 9.09 -1.15 -3.71
CA ILE A 66 9.29 0.09 -4.45
C ILE A 66 10.74 0.08 -4.90
N THR A 67 10.99 -0.49 -6.08
CA THR A 67 12.33 -0.66 -6.62
C THR A 67 12.65 0.67 -7.29
N MET A 68 13.25 1.59 -6.54
CA MET A 68 13.72 2.83 -7.11
C MET A 68 14.93 2.51 -8.00
N ARG A 69 14.72 2.42 -9.31
CA ARG A 69 15.82 2.21 -10.26
C ARG A 69 16.67 3.49 -10.33
N ALA A 70 17.79 3.48 -9.62
CA ALA A 70 18.82 4.48 -9.80
C ALA A 70 19.54 4.25 -11.14
N ALA A 71 20.03 5.32 -11.78
CA ALA A 71 20.80 5.18 -13.01
C ALA A 71 22.12 4.44 -12.73
N PRO A 72 22.70 3.72 -13.71
CA PRO A 72 24.02 3.14 -13.55
C PRO A 72 25.04 4.23 -13.15
N GLY A 73 25.75 4.02 -12.04
CA GLY A 73 26.71 5.00 -11.50
C GLY A 73 26.12 6.01 -10.50
N THR A 74 24.84 5.94 -10.17
CA THR A 74 24.30 6.66 -9.01
C THR A 74 24.91 6.04 -7.74
N SER A 75 25.62 6.86 -6.96
CA SER A 75 26.19 6.42 -5.70
C SER A 75 25.07 6.00 -4.74
N ASN A 76 25.25 4.85 -4.08
CA ASN A 76 24.36 4.38 -3.03
C ASN A 76 24.50 5.21 -1.74
N HIS A 77 25.44 6.17 -1.73
CA HIS A 77 25.71 7.07 -0.63
C HIS A 77 25.89 8.49 -1.16
N VAL A 78 25.14 9.44 -0.60
CA VAL A 78 25.34 10.87 -0.86
C VAL A 78 25.93 11.45 0.40
N ALA A 79 27.13 12.01 0.32
CA ALA A 79 27.75 12.68 1.45
C ALA A 79 27.30 14.16 1.50
N PRO A 80 27.31 14.82 2.68
CA PRO A 80 26.92 16.21 2.80
C PRO A 80 27.72 17.17 1.90
N GLU A 81 28.94 16.81 1.53
CA GLU A 81 29.82 17.51 0.59
C GLU A 81 29.39 17.40 -0.89
N ASP A 82 28.59 16.40 -1.25
CA ASP A 82 28.06 16.23 -2.61
C ASP A 82 26.89 17.17 -2.92
N ILE A 83 26.39 17.88 -1.89
CA ILE A 83 25.30 18.84 -2.02
C ILE A 83 25.81 20.12 -2.66
N VAL A 84 25.53 20.26 -3.95
CA VAL A 84 25.76 21.50 -4.69
C VAL A 84 24.70 22.54 -4.32
N ARG A 85 25.14 23.78 -4.10
CA ARG A 85 24.28 24.92 -3.79
C ARG A 85 23.45 25.33 -5.01
N GLY A 86 22.16 25.60 -4.80
CA GLY A 86 21.29 26.13 -5.85
C GLY A 86 21.64 27.59 -6.20
N HIS A 87 21.38 27.99 -7.44
CA HIS A 87 21.69 29.34 -7.95
C HIS A 87 21.16 30.48 -7.06
N ASP A 88 19.95 30.32 -6.51
CA ASP A 88 19.27 31.34 -5.69
C ASP A 88 19.00 30.87 -4.25
N GLU A 89 19.76 29.86 -3.79
CA GLU A 89 19.59 29.29 -2.47
C GLU A 89 20.26 30.15 -1.39
N SER A 90 19.49 30.58 -0.37
CA SER A 90 20.03 31.31 0.77
C SER A 90 20.98 30.43 1.60
N ASP A 91 21.91 31.05 2.34
CA ASP A 91 22.88 30.31 3.17
C ASP A 91 22.18 29.40 4.18
N GLU A 92 21.08 29.89 4.75
CA GLU A 92 20.27 29.18 5.72
C GLU A 92 19.54 27.98 5.09
N ALA A 93 19.02 28.13 3.87
CA ALA A 93 18.37 27.05 3.15
C ALA A 93 19.37 25.94 2.78
N PHE A 94 20.57 26.33 2.33
CA PHE A 94 21.66 25.40 2.01
C PHE A 94 22.12 24.63 3.26
N ALA A 95 22.34 25.32 4.39
CA ALA A 95 22.74 24.70 5.64
C ALA A 95 21.68 23.71 6.15
N ARG A 96 20.39 24.08 6.09
CA ARG A 96 19.28 23.18 6.46
C ARG A 96 19.27 21.90 5.63
N ARG A 97 19.45 22.01 4.31
CA ARG A 97 19.45 20.86 3.40
C ARG A 97 20.62 19.92 3.66
N ARG A 98 21.80 20.48 3.93
CA ARG A 98 23.00 19.70 4.28
C ARG A 98 22.83 18.94 5.60
N ASN A 99 22.23 19.59 6.60
CA ASN A 99 21.95 18.97 7.89
C ASN A 99 20.89 17.87 7.78
N LEU A 100 19.81 18.11 7.02
CA LEU A 100 18.75 17.13 6.78
C LEU A 100 19.29 15.83 6.15
N LEU A 101 20.22 15.94 5.21
CA LEU A 101 20.84 14.77 4.59
C LEU A 101 21.61 13.94 5.64
N THR A 102 22.35 14.61 6.52
CA THR A 102 23.09 13.94 7.61
C THR A 102 22.15 13.21 8.57
N GLU A 103 21.02 13.84 8.90
CA GLU A 103 19.98 13.26 9.75
C GLU A 103 19.37 12.01 9.11
N LEU A 104 18.97 12.09 7.83
CA LEU A 104 18.35 10.98 7.10
C LEU A 104 19.25 9.75 7.02
N TRP A 105 20.55 9.93 6.78
CA TRP A 105 21.53 8.83 6.72
C TRP A 105 21.99 8.33 8.10
N SER A 106 21.61 9.01 9.18
CA SER A 106 21.86 8.55 10.55
C SER A 106 20.72 7.68 11.10
N ILE A 107 19.62 7.53 10.35
CA ILE A 107 18.51 6.65 10.71
C ILE A 107 18.97 5.22 10.44
N PRO A 108 18.98 4.33 11.44
CA PRO A 108 19.33 2.93 11.22
C PRO A 108 18.27 2.27 10.33
N ASP A 109 18.73 1.52 9.33
CA ASP A 109 17.87 0.60 8.60
C ASP A 109 17.28 -0.37 9.63
N SER A 110 15.96 -0.34 9.78
CA SER A 110 15.27 -1.23 10.69
C SER A 110 15.20 -2.61 10.04
N ASP A 111 15.96 -3.58 10.60
CA ASP A 111 15.91 -5.00 10.25
C ASP A 111 14.53 -5.63 10.52
#